data_AF-A0A2M7RV62-F1
#
_entry.id   AF-A0A2M7RV62-F1
#
_cell.length_a   1.000
_cell.length_b   1.000
_cell.length_c   1.000
_cell.angle_alpha   90.00
_cell.angle_beta   90.00
_cell.angle_gamma   90.00
#
_symmetry.space_group_name_H-M   'P 1'
#
loop_
_entity.id
_entity.type
_entity.pdbx_description
1 polymer ?
#
loop_
_entity_poly.entity_id
_entity_poly.type
_entity_poly.pdbx_seq_one_letter_code
_entity_poly.pdbx_strand_id
1 'polypeptide(L)'
;KSKKDTIKKEYYIDMSDQLLVKVFASTSFLKLGINNKISQNKIEMAPLGMVNVGAAFNHKWLGIGATLGLPSNDLEVAKKGKTTRLDLMLNIYNKRFVIDGFYQNYSGYHLSNAVNVAEWQSDTLPQFSNFRQEALIISGLYIVNHKKFSIKSAFVKNAIQLKSAGSIVAGFFFNYDAARNSSGFLDNDSIKTELKMDFPFTAYSAATLGSSVGYSYNFVFSKYWYANATLSFGFGMNQFNADTLGYSDSTQTIISSGSKSKTLIGTQLLLRASFGYERNNMIIGFNYIGNMRGVTVDNYQFNPFSANFRIFVAKRFGKFGSKKTKKVEDG
;
A
#
# COMPACT_ATOMS: atom_id res chain seq x y z
N LYS A 1 -24.48 39.58 3.80
CA LYS A 1 -24.40 38.31 3.02
C LYS A 1 -24.84 37.16 3.92
N SER A 2 -25.94 36.47 3.58
CA SER A 2 -26.51 35.44 4.45
C SER A 2 -25.63 34.17 4.44
N LYS A 3 -25.65 33.40 5.54
CA LYS A 3 -24.97 32.08 5.66
C LYS A 3 -25.34 31.10 4.53
N LYS A 4 -26.54 31.25 3.93
CA LYS A 4 -27.02 30.44 2.78
C LYS A 4 -26.27 30.75 1.48
N ASP A 5 -25.84 31.99 1.26
CA ASP A 5 -25.11 32.37 0.04
C ASP A 5 -23.65 31.92 0.06
N THR A 6 -23.05 31.80 1.25
CA THR A 6 -21.66 31.33 1.42
C THR A 6 -21.52 29.84 1.08
N ILE A 7 -22.51 29.02 1.47
CA ILE A 7 -22.53 27.57 1.19
C ILE A 7 -22.60 27.27 -0.32
N LYS A 8 -23.16 28.17 -1.13
CA LYS A 8 -23.22 27.98 -2.60
C LYS A 8 -21.84 28.05 -3.29
N LYS A 9 -20.83 28.68 -2.69
CA LYS A 9 -19.49 28.81 -3.31
C LYS A 9 -18.47 27.78 -2.83
N GLU A 10 -18.62 27.23 -1.63
CA GLU A 10 -17.65 26.28 -1.09
C GLU A 10 -17.71 24.93 -1.79
N TYR A 11 -16.54 24.36 -2.09
CA TYR A 11 -16.41 23.04 -2.71
C TYR A 11 -16.24 21.93 -1.68
N TYR A 12 -15.71 22.26 -0.50
CA TYR A 12 -15.55 21.33 0.60
C TYR A 12 -15.58 22.10 1.92
N ILE A 13 -15.98 21.41 3.00
CA ILE A 13 -15.99 21.95 4.35
C ILE A 13 -14.98 21.23 5.23
N ASP A 14 -14.37 21.97 6.15
CA ASP A 14 -13.44 21.42 7.13
C ASP A 14 -14.20 20.85 8.33
N MET A 15 -13.85 19.64 8.73
CA MET A 15 -14.42 18.93 9.88
C MET A 15 -13.32 18.57 10.90
N SER A 16 -12.13 19.17 10.80
CA SER A 16 -10.97 18.83 11.63
C SER A 16 -11.16 19.13 13.12
N ASP A 17 -12.07 20.03 13.49
CA ASP A 17 -12.43 20.26 14.90
C ASP A 17 -13.32 19.17 15.52
N GLN A 18 -13.85 18.26 14.70
CA GLN A 18 -14.64 17.13 15.18
C GLN A 18 -13.73 15.96 15.51
N LEU A 19 -14.05 15.23 16.58
CA LEU A 19 -13.42 13.95 16.85
C LEU A 19 -14.03 12.92 15.92
N LEU A 20 -13.22 12.30 15.06
CA LEU A 20 -13.62 11.15 14.26
C LEU A 20 -13.15 9.87 14.93
N VAL A 21 -14.08 8.98 15.26
CA VAL A 21 -13.78 7.61 15.69
C VAL A 21 -14.10 6.67 14.54
N LYS A 22 -13.21 5.74 14.25
CA LYS A 22 -13.31 4.77 13.15
C LYS A 22 -13.02 3.38 13.67
N VAL A 23 -13.89 2.43 13.36
CA VAL A 23 -13.61 0.99 13.50
C VAL A 23 -13.54 0.40 12.09
N PHE A 24 -12.63 -0.56 11.88
CA PHE A 24 -12.39 -1.06 10.54
C PHE A 24 -11.84 -2.49 10.53
N ALA A 25 -12.15 -3.20 9.45
CA ALA A 25 -11.45 -4.40 9.05
C ALA A 25 -10.51 -4.05 7.89
N SER A 26 -9.34 -4.66 7.83
CA SER A 26 -8.37 -4.40 6.77
C SER A 26 -7.54 -5.63 6.42
N THR A 27 -6.99 -5.63 5.21
CA THR A 27 -5.97 -6.59 4.78
C THR A 27 -4.84 -5.83 4.10
N SER A 28 -3.61 -6.25 4.37
CA SER A 28 -2.39 -5.69 3.80
C SER A 28 -1.64 -6.77 3.03
N PHE A 29 -1.09 -6.40 1.88
CA PHE A 29 -0.30 -7.26 1.02
C PHE A 29 1.08 -6.65 0.80
N LEU A 30 2.10 -7.50 0.77
CA LEU A 30 3.45 -7.19 0.30
C LEU A 30 3.90 -8.39 -0.53
N LYS A 31 3.78 -8.29 -1.85
CA LYS A 31 4.11 -9.35 -2.81
C LYS A 31 5.40 -9.01 -3.55
N LEU A 32 6.04 -10.04 -4.09
CA LEU A 32 7.16 -9.89 -5.02
C LEU A 32 6.88 -10.69 -6.28
N GLY A 33 6.77 -10.00 -7.42
CA GLY A 33 6.85 -10.65 -8.73
C GLY A 33 8.26 -10.53 -9.30
N ILE A 34 8.79 -11.60 -9.88
CA ILE A 34 10.01 -11.55 -10.71
C ILE A 34 9.71 -12.22 -12.05
N ASN A 35 9.95 -11.50 -13.15
CA ASN A 35 9.84 -12.05 -14.49
C ASN A 35 11.25 -12.27 -15.06
N ASN A 36 11.52 -13.46 -15.61
CA ASN A 36 12.70 -13.73 -16.42
C ASN A 36 12.34 -13.53 -17.91
N LYS A 37 12.95 -12.54 -18.56
CA LYS A 37 12.68 -12.15 -19.96
C LYS A 37 13.30 -13.10 -20.98
N ILE A 38 14.21 -13.99 -20.59
CA ILE A 38 14.75 -15.02 -21.50
C ILE A 38 13.82 -16.22 -21.50
N SER A 39 13.60 -16.85 -20.34
CA SER A 39 12.75 -18.04 -20.26
C SER A 39 11.25 -17.74 -20.31
N GLN A 40 10.86 -16.47 -20.21
CA GLN A 40 9.47 -16.01 -20.06
C GLN A 40 8.77 -16.52 -18.79
N ASN A 41 9.49 -17.20 -17.90
CA ASN A 41 8.96 -17.62 -16.62
C ASN A 41 8.73 -16.42 -15.70
N LYS A 42 7.75 -16.58 -14.81
CA LYS A 42 7.40 -15.59 -13.80
C LYS A 42 7.16 -16.29 -12.47
N ILE A 43 7.77 -15.80 -11.40
CA ILE A 43 7.44 -16.21 -10.03
C ILE A 43 6.70 -15.08 -9.32
N GLU A 44 5.71 -15.46 -8.51
CA GLU A 44 4.96 -14.56 -7.64
C GLU A 44 5.01 -15.09 -6.20
N MET A 45 5.79 -14.39 -5.38
CA MET A 45 5.89 -14.66 -3.94
C MET A 45 4.81 -13.85 -3.24
N ALA A 46 3.91 -14.54 -2.53
CA ALA A 46 2.85 -13.90 -1.76
C ALA A 46 2.87 -14.35 -0.28
N PRO A 47 2.55 -13.44 0.65
CA PRO A 47 2.28 -13.81 2.02
C PRO A 47 0.90 -14.46 2.13
N LEU A 48 0.66 -15.18 3.22
CA LEU A 48 -0.68 -15.57 3.62
C LEU A 48 -1.52 -14.32 3.89
N GLY A 49 -2.69 -14.24 3.22
CA GLY A 49 -3.65 -13.18 3.45
C GLY A 49 -4.22 -13.27 4.87
N MET A 50 -4.19 -12.15 5.59
CA MET A 50 -4.65 -12.09 6.98
C MET A 50 -5.49 -10.83 7.17
N VAL A 51 -6.67 -11.03 7.76
CA VAL A 51 -7.59 -9.95 8.12
C VAL A 51 -7.17 -9.36 9.46
N ASN A 52 -7.11 -8.03 9.51
CA ASN A 52 -6.88 -7.27 10.73
C ASN A 52 -8.16 -6.52 11.11
N VAL A 53 -8.45 -6.42 12.40
CA VAL A 53 -9.45 -5.50 12.95
C VAL A 53 -8.76 -4.36 13.67
N GLY A 54 -9.30 -3.16 13.59
CA GLY A 54 -8.65 -2.00 14.16
C GLY A 54 -9.60 -0.86 14.51
N ALA A 55 -9.07 0.05 15.31
CA ALA A 55 -9.71 1.30 15.67
C ALA A 55 -8.76 2.46 15.40
N ALA A 56 -9.32 3.61 15.05
CA ALA A 56 -8.57 4.84 14.85
C ALA A 56 -9.36 6.07 15.31
N PHE A 57 -8.63 7.05 15.81
CA PHE A 57 -9.12 8.34 16.26
C PHE A 57 -8.44 9.42 15.42
N ASN A 58 -9.21 10.41 14.95
CA ASN A 58 -8.64 11.58 14.27
C ASN A 58 -9.22 12.86 14.87
N HIS A 59 -8.36 13.79 15.25
CA HIS A 59 -8.73 15.12 15.71
C HIS A 59 -7.69 16.14 15.26
N LYS A 60 -8.14 17.23 14.64
CA LYS A 60 -7.30 18.24 14.02
C LYS A 60 -6.30 17.62 13.04
N TRP A 61 -5.01 17.78 13.31
CA TRP A 61 -3.90 17.29 12.52
C TRP A 61 -3.46 15.88 12.93
N LEU A 62 -3.89 15.38 14.09
CA LEU A 62 -3.45 14.12 14.66
C LEU A 62 -4.45 13.00 14.36
N GLY A 63 -3.93 11.89 13.83
CA GLY A 63 -4.65 10.64 13.67
C GLY A 63 -3.83 9.49 14.24
N ILE A 64 -4.42 8.66 15.09
CA ILE A 64 -3.77 7.47 15.68
C ILE A 64 -4.69 6.28 15.44
N GLY A 65 -4.13 5.16 15.02
CA GLY A 65 -4.87 3.91 14.88
C GLY A 65 -3.99 2.71 15.12
N ALA A 66 -4.61 1.63 15.56
CA ALA A 66 -3.94 0.36 15.80
C ALA A 66 -4.81 -0.77 15.24
N THR A 67 -4.16 -1.87 14.88
CA THR A 67 -4.81 -3.07 14.36
C THR A 67 -4.31 -4.31 15.07
N LEU A 68 -5.20 -5.27 15.28
CA LEU A 68 -4.89 -6.62 15.71
C LEU A 68 -5.16 -7.56 14.54
N GLY A 69 -4.17 -8.41 14.22
CA GLY A 69 -4.33 -9.46 13.23
C GLY A 69 -5.18 -10.59 13.79
N LEU A 70 -6.23 -10.98 13.07
CA LEU A 70 -7.01 -12.16 13.42
C LEU A 70 -6.20 -13.42 13.11
N PRO A 71 -6.38 -14.51 13.88
CA PRO A 71 -5.77 -15.79 13.56
C PRO A 71 -6.17 -16.24 12.15
N SER A 72 -5.20 -16.77 11.41
CA SER A 72 -5.46 -17.41 10.13
C SER A 72 -6.15 -18.76 10.34
N ASN A 73 -6.98 -19.17 9.38
CA ASN A 73 -7.55 -20.51 9.33
C ASN A 73 -6.42 -21.56 9.18
N ASP A 74 -6.43 -22.61 10.00
CA ASP A 74 -5.45 -23.70 9.96
C ASP A 74 -5.36 -24.36 8.57
N LEU A 75 -6.47 -24.50 7.85
CA LEU A 75 -6.47 -25.01 6.48
C LEU A 75 -5.70 -24.10 5.52
N GLU A 76 -5.85 -22.79 5.66
CA GLU A 76 -5.11 -21.82 4.84
C GLU A 76 -3.63 -21.79 5.20
N VAL A 77 -3.30 -21.92 6.49
CA VAL A 77 -1.91 -22.03 6.95
C VAL A 77 -1.27 -23.31 6.42
N ALA A 78 -1.97 -24.44 6.45
CA ALA A 78 -1.49 -25.69 5.89
C ALA A 78 -1.22 -25.58 4.39
N LYS A 79 -2.08 -24.89 3.63
CA LYS A 79 -1.95 -24.73 2.17
C LYS A 79 -0.88 -23.72 1.75
N LYS A 80 -0.73 -22.60 2.46
CA LYS A 80 0.04 -21.42 2.02
C LYS A 80 1.22 -21.05 2.93
N GLY A 81 1.40 -21.78 4.02
CA GLY A 81 2.37 -21.49 5.05
C GLY A 81 1.94 -20.33 5.95
N LYS A 82 2.57 -20.24 7.12
CA LYS A 82 2.35 -19.14 8.06
C LYS A 82 3.14 -17.91 7.64
N THR A 83 2.52 -16.73 7.74
CA THR A 83 3.20 -15.43 7.58
C THR A 83 3.20 -14.66 8.89
N THR A 84 4.33 -14.05 9.24
CA THR A 84 4.43 -13.02 10.29
C THR A 84 4.58 -11.65 9.64
N ARG A 85 3.89 -10.63 10.16
CA ARG A 85 3.83 -9.29 9.54
C ARG A 85 4.00 -8.19 10.57
N LEU A 86 4.74 -7.16 10.18
CA LEU A 86 4.76 -5.85 10.83
C LEU A 86 4.40 -4.79 9.79
N ASP A 87 3.38 -3.98 10.08
CA ASP A 87 2.96 -2.83 9.28
C ASP A 87 3.02 -1.57 10.16
N LEU A 88 3.74 -0.54 9.71
CA LEU A 88 3.74 0.80 10.31
C LEU A 88 3.35 1.82 9.24
N MET A 89 2.53 2.80 9.62
CA MET A 89 2.03 3.80 8.68
C MET A 89 1.95 5.17 9.33
N LEU A 90 2.50 6.18 8.66
CA LEU A 90 2.43 7.59 9.02
C LEU A 90 1.86 8.37 7.85
N ASN A 91 0.90 9.25 8.13
CA ASN A 91 0.22 10.03 7.10
C ASN A 91 0.03 11.47 7.58
N ILE A 92 0.41 12.45 6.77
CA ILE A 92 0.19 13.88 7.01
C ILE A 92 -0.61 14.44 5.85
N TYR A 93 -1.84 14.86 6.13
CA TYR A 93 -2.76 15.38 5.12
C TYR A 93 -3.11 16.84 5.42
N ASN A 94 -2.68 17.74 4.54
CA ASN A 94 -3.09 19.13 4.53
C ASN A 94 -3.93 19.44 3.27
N LYS A 95 -4.40 20.68 3.13
CA LYS A 95 -5.10 21.16 1.94
C LYS A 95 -4.20 21.11 0.70
N ARG A 96 -2.92 21.42 0.86
CA ARG A 96 -1.96 21.57 -0.25
C ARG A 96 -1.08 20.35 -0.51
N PHE A 97 -0.87 19.50 0.49
CA PHE A 97 0.06 18.39 0.36
C PHE A 97 -0.41 17.17 1.14
N VAL A 98 0.02 16.01 0.66
CA VAL A 98 -0.06 14.73 1.35
C VAL A 98 1.34 14.18 1.49
N ILE A 99 1.70 13.73 2.68
CA ILE A 99 2.92 12.98 2.92
C ILE A 99 2.50 11.64 3.51
N ASP A 100 2.94 10.54 2.92
CA ASP A 100 2.66 9.20 3.40
C ASP A 100 3.96 8.44 3.58
N GLY A 101 4.05 7.67 4.66
CA GLY A 101 5.15 6.78 4.97
C GLY A 101 4.58 5.42 5.39
N PHE A 102 5.00 4.36 4.71
CA PHE A 102 4.61 2.99 5.01
C PHE A 102 5.85 2.14 5.17
N TYR A 103 5.92 1.38 6.26
CA TYR A 103 6.95 0.39 6.49
C TYR A 103 6.28 -0.97 6.67
N GLN A 104 6.76 -1.97 5.93
CA GLN A 104 6.26 -3.34 6.00
C GLN A 104 7.43 -4.31 6.10
N ASN A 105 7.35 -5.28 7.01
CA ASN A 105 8.36 -6.33 7.18
C ASN A 105 7.68 -7.68 7.43
N TYR A 106 7.75 -8.56 6.43
CA TYR A 106 7.00 -9.81 6.38
C TYR A 106 7.98 -10.99 6.29
N SER A 107 7.63 -12.12 6.91
CA SER A 107 8.35 -13.39 6.80
C SER A 107 7.37 -14.53 6.58
N GLY A 108 7.77 -15.52 5.79
CA GLY A 108 6.94 -16.67 5.44
C GLY A 108 6.05 -16.38 4.25
N TYR A 109 6.36 -17.02 3.13
CA TYR A 109 5.73 -16.81 1.83
C TYR A 109 5.37 -18.14 1.17
N HIS A 110 4.59 -18.09 0.10
CA HIS A 110 4.39 -19.19 -0.83
C HIS A 110 4.46 -18.70 -2.27
N LEU A 111 4.69 -19.64 -3.20
CA LEU A 111 4.63 -19.38 -4.63
C LEU A 111 3.16 -19.35 -5.09
N SER A 112 2.56 -18.17 -5.25
CA SER A 112 1.13 -18.03 -5.51
C SER A 112 0.70 -18.45 -6.91
N ASN A 113 1.64 -18.55 -7.84
CA ASN A 113 1.42 -18.97 -9.22
C ASN A 113 2.09 -20.32 -9.55
N ALA A 114 2.29 -21.18 -8.54
CA ALA A 114 2.98 -22.47 -8.68
C ALA A 114 2.37 -23.37 -9.77
N VAL A 115 1.04 -23.37 -9.91
CA VAL A 115 0.34 -24.14 -10.96
C VAL A 115 0.83 -23.74 -12.35
N ASN A 116 1.04 -22.45 -12.59
CA ASN A 116 1.42 -21.90 -13.89
C ASN A 116 2.91 -22.04 -14.21
N VAL A 117 3.78 -21.97 -13.19
CA VAL A 117 5.24 -21.90 -13.38
C VAL A 117 5.97 -23.21 -13.05
N ALA A 118 5.32 -24.11 -12.30
CA ALA A 118 5.92 -25.37 -11.85
C ALA A 118 5.00 -26.59 -12.08
N GLU A 119 3.92 -26.43 -12.88
CA GLU A 119 2.93 -27.49 -13.16
C GLU A 119 2.34 -28.12 -11.89
N TRP A 120 2.26 -27.35 -10.82
CA TRP A 120 1.96 -27.82 -9.48
C TRP A 120 0.54 -28.40 -9.37
N GLN A 121 0.40 -29.63 -8.88
CA GLN A 121 -0.89 -30.35 -8.79
C GLN A 121 -1.42 -30.48 -7.35
N SER A 122 -0.66 -30.04 -6.34
CA SER A 122 -1.08 -30.15 -4.94
C SER A 122 -1.82 -28.90 -4.46
N ASP A 123 -2.82 -29.10 -3.60
CA ASP A 123 -3.51 -28.04 -2.84
C ASP A 123 -2.56 -27.28 -1.90
N THR A 124 -1.47 -27.93 -1.48
CA THR A 124 -0.43 -27.31 -0.66
C THR A 124 0.61 -26.69 -1.57
N LEU A 125 0.67 -25.36 -1.59
CA LEU A 125 1.60 -24.61 -2.44
C LEU A 125 3.04 -24.71 -1.89
N PRO A 126 4.07 -24.53 -2.74
CA PRO A 126 5.45 -24.41 -2.26
C PRO A 126 5.57 -23.25 -1.28
N GLN A 127 6.05 -23.56 -0.07
CA GLN A 127 6.16 -22.61 1.05
C GLN A 127 7.63 -22.31 1.32
N PHE A 128 7.89 -21.08 1.75
CA PHE A 128 9.22 -20.55 2.05
C PHE A 128 9.15 -19.80 3.37
N SER A 129 9.29 -20.53 4.48
CA SER A 129 9.16 -19.97 5.85
C SER A 129 10.24 -18.91 6.15
N ASN A 130 11.42 -19.07 5.54
CA ASN A 130 12.59 -18.22 5.75
C ASN A 130 12.65 -17.02 4.80
N PHE A 131 11.81 -16.99 3.77
CA PHE A 131 11.73 -15.86 2.86
C PHE A 131 11.18 -14.63 3.59
N ARG A 132 11.97 -13.55 3.57
CA ARG A 132 11.63 -12.27 4.20
C ARG A 132 11.59 -11.18 3.16
N GLN A 133 10.59 -10.31 3.26
CA GLN A 133 10.46 -9.11 2.43
C GLN A 133 10.27 -7.88 3.30
N GLU A 134 10.91 -6.79 2.91
CA GLU A 134 10.82 -5.48 3.56
C GLU A 134 10.49 -4.42 2.51
N ALA A 135 9.63 -3.48 2.87
CA ALA A 135 9.32 -2.31 2.05
C ALA A 135 9.19 -1.05 2.91
N LEU A 136 9.93 0.01 2.55
CA LEU A 136 9.74 1.37 3.04
C LEU A 136 9.31 2.25 1.86
N ILE A 137 8.10 2.79 1.94
CA ILE A 137 7.47 3.59 0.89
C ILE A 137 7.16 4.96 1.47
N ILE A 138 7.79 6.00 0.93
CA ILE A 138 7.58 7.39 1.32
C ILE A 138 7.13 8.16 0.08
N SER A 139 6.05 8.92 0.18
CA SER A 139 5.60 9.81 -0.89
C SER A 139 5.16 11.16 -0.37
N GLY A 140 5.46 12.21 -1.13
CA GLY A 140 5.01 13.57 -0.91
C GLY A 140 4.33 14.08 -2.17
N LEU A 141 3.04 14.42 -2.10
CA LEU A 141 2.23 14.89 -3.23
C LEU A 141 1.69 16.29 -2.96
N TYR A 142 1.96 17.23 -3.85
CA TYR A 142 1.34 18.54 -3.91
C TYR A 142 0.01 18.49 -4.67
N ILE A 143 -0.99 19.20 -4.16
CA ILE A 143 -2.34 19.28 -4.69
C ILE A 143 -2.55 20.64 -5.34
N VAL A 144 -2.51 20.68 -6.67
CA VAL A 144 -2.62 21.92 -7.46
C VAL A 144 -3.95 22.62 -7.21
N ASN A 145 -5.08 21.92 -7.33
CA ASN A 145 -6.43 22.46 -7.16
C ASN A 145 -6.93 22.41 -5.70
N HIS A 146 -6.05 22.64 -4.73
CA HIS A 146 -6.38 22.58 -3.29
C HIS A 146 -7.52 23.51 -2.85
N LYS A 147 -7.86 24.54 -3.63
CA LYS A 147 -8.99 25.44 -3.34
C LYS A 147 -10.35 24.79 -3.57
N LYS A 148 -10.44 23.81 -4.48
CA LYS A 148 -11.69 23.13 -4.83
C LYS A 148 -11.68 21.63 -4.51
N PHE A 149 -10.52 21.01 -4.48
CA PHE A 149 -10.37 19.57 -4.23
C PHE A 149 -9.77 19.32 -2.85
N SER A 150 -10.37 18.39 -2.10
CA SER A 150 -9.90 17.96 -0.78
C SER A 150 -9.69 16.45 -0.73
N ILE A 151 -8.45 15.99 -0.81
CA ILE A 151 -8.12 14.56 -0.65
C ILE A 151 -8.40 14.05 0.78
N LYS A 152 -8.36 14.95 1.78
CA LYS A 152 -8.75 14.68 3.17
C LYS A 152 -10.17 14.11 3.25
N SER A 153 -11.06 14.59 2.39
CA SER A 153 -12.46 14.15 2.39
C SER A 153 -12.64 12.69 1.97
N ALA A 154 -11.70 12.12 1.22
CA ALA A 154 -11.74 10.71 0.82
C ALA A 154 -11.09 9.81 1.89
N PHE A 155 -9.89 10.13 2.37
CA PHE A 155 -9.08 9.19 3.16
C PHE A 155 -9.08 9.46 4.68
N VAL A 156 -8.98 10.73 5.09
CA VAL A 156 -8.89 11.11 6.52
C VAL A 156 -10.26 11.25 7.15
N LYS A 157 -11.25 11.74 6.40
CA LYS A 157 -12.64 12.01 6.83
C LYS A 157 -12.83 13.15 7.83
N ASN A 158 -11.83 14.02 7.95
CA ASN A 158 -11.92 15.31 8.65
C ASN A 158 -12.19 16.49 7.69
N ALA A 159 -12.72 16.23 6.51
CA ALA A 159 -13.30 17.19 5.58
C ALA A 159 -14.44 16.51 4.80
N ILE A 160 -15.35 17.28 4.22
CA ILE A 160 -16.41 16.75 3.34
C ILE A 160 -16.34 17.47 2.00
N GLN A 161 -16.26 16.72 0.90
CA GLN A 161 -16.38 17.28 -0.44
C GLN A 161 -17.87 17.49 -0.75
N LEU A 162 -18.26 18.73 -1.04
CA LEU A 162 -19.65 19.09 -1.36
C LEU A 162 -19.95 19.01 -2.86
N LYS A 163 -18.93 19.23 -3.70
CA LYS A 163 -19.04 19.22 -5.17
C LYS A 163 -17.91 18.43 -5.77
N SER A 164 -18.18 17.69 -6.84
CA SER A 164 -17.13 16.96 -7.57
C SER A 164 -16.02 17.91 -8.00
N ALA A 165 -14.78 17.48 -7.78
CA ALA A 165 -13.58 18.23 -8.14
C ALA A 165 -12.41 17.27 -8.24
N GLY A 166 -11.47 17.58 -9.13
CA GLY A 166 -10.20 16.88 -9.19
C GLY A 166 -9.01 17.83 -9.12
N SER A 167 -7.84 17.24 -9.01
CA SER A 167 -6.57 17.94 -8.99
C SER A 167 -5.51 17.10 -9.64
N ILE A 168 -4.64 17.76 -10.42
CA ILE A 168 -3.31 17.22 -10.65
C ILE A 168 -2.62 17.07 -9.29
N VAL A 169 -1.98 15.94 -9.09
CA VAL A 169 -1.09 15.67 -7.96
C VAL A 169 0.31 15.45 -8.49
N ALA A 170 1.31 16.06 -7.87
CA ALA A 170 2.70 15.90 -8.29
C ALA A 170 3.63 16.01 -7.09
N GLY A 171 4.75 15.32 -7.12
CA GLY A 171 5.76 15.46 -6.07
C GLY A 171 6.82 14.37 -6.13
N PHE A 172 7.33 13.96 -4.98
CA PHE A 172 8.49 13.09 -4.86
C PHE A 172 8.14 11.80 -4.13
N PHE A 173 8.90 10.75 -4.40
CA PHE A 173 8.79 9.49 -3.66
C PHE A 173 10.16 8.89 -3.41
N PHE A 174 10.25 8.14 -2.33
CA PHE A 174 11.35 7.25 -2.01
C PHE A 174 10.77 5.86 -1.72
N ASN A 175 11.26 4.85 -2.42
CA ASN A 175 10.92 3.45 -2.15
C ASN A 175 12.18 2.67 -1.86
N TYR A 176 12.17 1.86 -0.81
CA TYR A 176 13.15 0.82 -0.58
C TYR A 176 12.41 -0.51 -0.50
N ASP A 177 12.78 -1.45 -1.37
CA ASP A 177 12.27 -2.82 -1.35
C ASP A 177 13.45 -3.77 -1.17
N ALA A 178 13.31 -4.76 -0.29
CA ALA A 178 14.30 -5.81 -0.14
C ALA A 178 13.62 -7.16 0.06
N ALA A 179 14.25 -8.23 -0.42
CA ALA A 179 13.89 -9.58 -0.04
C ALA A 179 15.13 -10.44 0.15
N ARG A 180 15.05 -11.43 1.03
CA ARG A 180 16.14 -12.37 1.29
C ARG A 180 15.63 -13.75 1.67
N ASN A 181 16.36 -14.75 1.22
CA ASN A 181 16.33 -16.12 1.69
C ASN A 181 17.70 -16.76 1.43
N SER A 182 18.42 -17.12 2.49
CA SER A 182 19.84 -17.54 2.41
C SER A 182 20.05 -18.78 1.54
N SER A 183 19.06 -19.66 1.48
CA SER A 183 19.11 -20.90 0.69
C SER A 183 18.60 -20.72 -0.75
N GLY A 184 18.19 -19.50 -1.13
CA GLY A 184 17.60 -19.17 -2.41
C GLY A 184 16.12 -18.79 -2.30
N PHE A 185 15.62 -17.96 -3.21
CA PHE A 185 14.22 -17.53 -3.22
C PHE A 185 13.25 -18.68 -3.44
N LEU A 186 13.70 -19.75 -4.11
CA LEU A 186 12.94 -20.95 -4.39
C LEU A 186 13.54 -22.17 -3.65
N ASP A 187 13.92 -22.01 -2.38
CA ASP A 187 14.52 -23.05 -1.51
C ASP A 187 13.51 -24.12 -1.05
N ASN A 188 12.87 -24.79 -2.01
CA ASN A 188 11.96 -25.89 -1.75
C ASN A 188 12.35 -27.09 -2.62
N ASP A 189 12.55 -28.25 -2.02
CA ASP A 189 13.03 -29.45 -2.70
C ASP A 189 12.06 -29.96 -3.78
N SER A 190 10.77 -29.64 -3.65
CA SER A 190 9.77 -30.02 -4.64
C SER A 190 9.79 -29.13 -5.88
N ILE A 191 10.53 -28.01 -5.87
CA ILE A 191 10.69 -27.14 -7.04
C ILE A 191 11.80 -27.70 -7.93
N LYS A 192 11.47 -27.91 -9.22
CA LYS A 192 12.41 -28.35 -10.25
C LYS A 192 13.63 -27.42 -10.32
N THR A 193 14.82 -27.99 -10.45
CA THR A 193 16.07 -27.21 -10.45
C THR A 193 16.15 -26.22 -11.61
N GLU A 194 15.57 -26.55 -12.77
CA GLU A 194 15.47 -25.64 -13.92
C GLU A 194 14.84 -24.29 -13.53
N LEU A 195 13.75 -24.33 -12.74
CA LEU A 195 13.11 -23.11 -12.26
C LEU A 195 13.96 -22.37 -11.23
N LYS A 196 14.73 -23.10 -10.40
CA LYS A 196 15.69 -22.49 -9.45
C LYS A 196 16.82 -21.77 -10.19
N MET A 197 17.32 -22.36 -11.28
CA MET A 197 18.34 -21.77 -12.14
C MET A 197 17.83 -20.52 -12.86
N ASP A 198 16.56 -20.50 -13.24
CA ASP A 198 15.88 -19.35 -13.83
C ASP A 198 15.70 -18.18 -12.85
N PHE A 199 15.73 -18.42 -11.55
CA PHE A 199 15.60 -17.40 -10.50
C PHE A 199 16.66 -17.59 -9.41
N PRO A 200 17.94 -17.37 -9.73
CA PRO A 200 19.07 -17.76 -8.88
C PRO A 200 19.29 -16.82 -7.69
N PHE A 201 18.28 -16.08 -7.24
CA PHE A 201 18.43 -15.01 -6.24
C PHE A 201 18.37 -15.56 -4.82
N THR A 202 19.23 -15.04 -3.94
CA THR A 202 19.17 -15.26 -2.49
C THR A 202 18.85 -13.97 -1.74
N ALA A 203 19.17 -12.82 -2.33
CA ALA A 203 18.75 -11.53 -1.80
C ALA A 203 18.64 -10.49 -2.92
N TYR A 204 17.80 -9.48 -2.72
CA TYR A 204 17.87 -8.23 -3.47
C TYR A 204 17.52 -7.05 -2.57
N SER A 205 17.99 -5.87 -2.97
CA SER A 205 17.55 -4.58 -2.45
C SER A 205 17.43 -3.58 -3.60
N ALA A 206 16.43 -2.71 -3.55
CA ALA A 206 16.15 -1.72 -4.57
C ALA A 206 15.71 -0.41 -3.91
N ALA A 207 16.53 0.64 -3.99
CA ALA A 207 16.22 1.97 -3.47
C ALA A 207 15.94 2.92 -4.63
N THR A 208 14.71 3.41 -4.78
CA THR A 208 14.31 4.36 -5.82
C THR A 208 14.01 5.72 -5.21
N LEU A 209 14.70 6.76 -5.68
CA LEU A 209 14.34 8.15 -5.43
C LEU A 209 13.86 8.79 -6.73
N GLY A 210 12.65 9.32 -6.73
CA GLY A 210 12.04 9.82 -7.97
C GLY A 210 10.97 10.87 -7.76
N SER A 211 10.40 11.31 -8.88
CA SER A 211 9.27 12.22 -8.93
C SER A 211 8.07 11.52 -9.56
N SER A 212 6.88 11.98 -9.18
CA SER A 212 5.62 11.42 -9.64
C SER A 212 4.64 12.52 -10.01
N VAL A 213 3.78 12.21 -10.97
CA VAL A 213 2.66 13.04 -11.39
C VAL A 213 1.43 12.16 -11.55
N GLY A 214 0.27 12.74 -11.37
CA GLY A 214 -0.97 12.00 -11.38
C GLY A 214 -2.19 12.90 -11.32
N TYR A 215 -3.33 12.25 -11.16
CA TYR A 215 -4.61 12.92 -11.01
C TYR A 215 -5.42 12.25 -9.91
N SER A 216 -6.08 13.08 -9.10
CA SER A 216 -7.03 12.63 -8.10
C SER A 216 -8.38 13.31 -8.35
N TYR A 217 -9.46 12.55 -8.24
CA TYR A 217 -10.81 13.06 -8.47
C TYR A 217 -11.77 12.60 -7.38
N ASN A 218 -12.44 13.55 -6.74
CA ASN A 218 -13.61 13.28 -5.91
C ASN A 218 -14.86 13.41 -6.77
N PHE A 219 -15.63 12.34 -6.87
CA PHE A 219 -16.94 12.30 -7.50
C PHE A 219 -18.03 12.28 -6.42
N VAL A 220 -18.80 13.36 -6.35
CA VAL A 220 -19.96 13.52 -5.45
C VAL A 220 -21.21 13.42 -6.31
N PHE A 221 -21.79 12.23 -6.38
CA PHE A 221 -22.89 11.93 -7.32
C PHE A 221 -24.27 11.86 -6.64
N SER A 222 -24.30 11.87 -5.31
CA SER A 222 -25.52 12.06 -4.54
C SER A 222 -25.18 12.81 -3.24
N LYS A 223 -26.20 13.35 -2.56
CA LYS A 223 -26.03 14.14 -1.33
C LYS A 223 -25.21 13.42 -0.24
N TYR A 224 -25.23 12.09 -0.23
CA TYR A 224 -24.59 11.26 0.79
C TYR A 224 -23.56 10.29 0.24
N TRP A 225 -23.37 10.22 -1.09
CA TRP A 225 -22.46 9.25 -1.70
C TRP A 225 -21.29 9.94 -2.35
N TYR A 226 -20.10 9.37 -2.15
CA TYR A 226 -18.88 9.84 -2.78
C TYR A 226 -18.05 8.65 -3.29
N ALA A 227 -17.25 8.93 -4.32
CA ALA A 227 -16.14 8.11 -4.75
C ALA A 227 -14.89 8.98 -4.92
N ASN A 228 -13.72 8.42 -4.69
CA ASN A 228 -12.44 8.99 -5.06
C ASN A 228 -11.61 7.95 -5.79
N ALA A 229 -10.92 8.40 -6.84
CA ALA A 229 -9.83 7.67 -7.45
C ALA A 229 -8.61 8.58 -7.58
N THR A 230 -7.44 8.05 -7.26
CA THR A 230 -6.14 8.70 -7.43
C THR A 230 -5.23 7.74 -8.16
N LEU A 231 -4.65 8.22 -9.26
CA LEU A 231 -3.67 7.51 -10.07
C LEU A 231 -2.44 8.39 -10.19
N SER A 232 -1.26 7.89 -9.82
CA SER A 232 -0.01 8.62 -9.97
C SER A 232 1.11 7.69 -10.42
N PHE A 233 1.77 8.10 -11.51
CA PHE A 233 2.93 7.43 -12.07
C PHE A 233 4.18 8.20 -11.68
N GLY A 234 5.27 7.48 -11.42
CA GLY A 234 6.55 8.07 -11.11
C GLY A 234 7.70 7.25 -11.67
N PHE A 235 8.82 7.93 -11.87
CA PHE A 235 10.09 7.33 -12.26
C PHE A 235 11.21 8.03 -11.51
N GLY A 236 12.33 7.33 -11.36
CA GLY A 236 13.45 7.84 -10.58
C GLY A 236 14.71 7.01 -10.75
N MET A 237 15.77 7.50 -10.14
CA MET A 237 17.03 6.77 -10.05
C MET A 237 16.86 5.63 -9.03
N ASN A 238 17.23 4.42 -9.44
CA ASN A 238 17.16 3.23 -8.63
C ASN A 238 18.57 2.66 -8.40
N GLN A 239 18.94 2.46 -7.13
CA GLN A 239 20.10 1.66 -6.76
C GLN A 239 19.63 0.24 -6.46
N PHE A 240 20.08 -0.72 -7.27
CA PHE A 240 19.75 -2.13 -7.16
C PHE A 240 20.96 -2.94 -6.73
N ASN A 241 20.78 -3.82 -5.75
CA ASN A 241 21.76 -4.84 -5.40
C ASN A 241 21.08 -6.21 -5.37
N ALA A 242 21.78 -7.26 -5.78
CA ALA A 242 21.30 -8.62 -5.64
C ALA A 242 22.44 -9.61 -5.40
N ASP A 243 22.15 -10.62 -4.60
CA ASP A 243 23.00 -11.78 -4.38
C ASP A 243 22.38 -12.98 -5.09
N THR A 244 23.22 -13.77 -5.74
CA THR A 244 22.81 -14.91 -6.58
C THR A 244 23.64 -16.15 -6.33
N LEU A 245 23.06 -17.31 -6.58
CA LEU A 245 23.72 -18.62 -6.61
C LEU A 245 24.06 -19.01 -8.05
N GLY A 246 25.27 -19.51 -8.28
CA GLY A 246 25.65 -20.15 -9.54
C GLY A 246 25.41 -21.64 -9.48
N TYR A 247 24.73 -22.18 -10.48
CA TYR A 247 24.48 -23.61 -10.63
C TYR A 247 25.40 -24.21 -11.69
N SER A 248 25.86 -25.45 -11.47
CA SER A 248 26.55 -26.24 -12.48
C SER A 248 25.53 -26.79 -13.47
N ASP A 249 25.67 -26.48 -14.76
CA ASP A 249 24.75 -26.99 -15.79
C ASP A 249 24.75 -28.53 -15.88
N SER A 250 25.89 -29.17 -15.61
CA SER A 250 26.06 -30.62 -15.70
C SER A 250 25.51 -31.38 -14.48
N THR A 251 25.66 -30.82 -13.27
CA THR A 251 25.28 -31.52 -12.02
C THR A 251 24.06 -30.92 -11.35
N GLN A 252 23.59 -29.76 -11.80
CA GLN A 252 22.50 -28.98 -11.20
C GLN A 252 22.73 -28.63 -9.71
N THR A 253 23.99 -28.62 -9.26
CA THR A 253 24.39 -28.28 -7.89
C THR A 253 24.85 -26.83 -7.79
N ILE A 254 24.75 -26.25 -6.58
CA ILE A 254 25.28 -24.90 -6.28
C ILE A 254 26.80 -24.98 -6.25
N ILE A 255 27.48 -24.14 -7.02
CA ILE A 255 28.94 -24.12 -7.13
C ILE A 255 29.56 -22.74 -6.85
N SER A 256 28.77 -21.68 -6.83
CA SER A 256 29.28 -20.32 -6.56
C SER A 256 28.21 -19.39 -6.02
N SER A 257 28.66 -18.26 -5.47
CA SER A 257 27.82 -17.12 -5.10
C SER A 257 28.36 -15.86 -5.77
N GLY A 258 27.48 -14.95 -6.16
CA GLY A 258 27.86 -13.68 -6.74
C GLY A 258 26.99 -12.53 -6.22
N SER A 259 27.52 -11.32 -6.31
CA SER A 259 26.81 -10.09 -5.96
C SER A 259 26.86 -9.13 -7.14
N LYS A 260 25.75 -8.43 -7.38
CA LYS A 260 25.62 -7.41 -8.42
C LYS A 260 25.12 -6.12 -7.82
N SER A 261 25.64 -4.99 -8.30
CA SER A 261 25.14 -3.66 -8.01
C SER A 261 24.96 -2.88 -9.31
N LYS A 262 23.82 -2.22 -9.48
CA LYS A 262 23.53 -1.38 -10.66
C LYS A 262 22.75 -0.14 -10.28
N THR A 263 23.02 0.95 -10.99
CA THR A 263 22.18 2.15 -11.00
C THR A 263 21.32 2.12 -12.26
N LEU A 264 20.00 2.19 -12.07
CA LEU A 264 18.99 1.97 -13.11
C LEU A 264 17.85 3.00 -12.98
N ILE A 265 16.85 2.87 -13.84
CA ILE A 265 15.58 3.59 -13.68
C ILE A 265 14.59 2.68 -12.96
N GLY A 266 14.03 3.18 -11.86
CA GLY A 266 12.91 2.57 -11.15
C GLY A 266 11.60 3.28 -11.50
N THR A 267 10.50 2.55 -11.45
CA THR A 267 9.15 3.08 -11.68
C THR A 267 8.25 2.86 -10.47
N GLN A 268 7.24 3.72 -10.34
CA GLN A 268 6.17 3.60 -9.35
C GLN A 268 4.82 3.87 -10.01
N LEU A 269 3.82 3.07 -9.62
CA LEU A 269 2.41 3.36 -9.82
C LEU A 269 1.69 3.34 -8.48
N LEU A 270 1.18 4.50 -8.06
CA LEU A 270 0.38 4.68 -6.86
C LEU A 270 -1.10 4.75 -7.25
N LEU A 271 -1.88 3.83 -6.68
CA LEU A 271 -3.33 3.75 -6.80
C LEU A 271 -3.95 4.06 -5.44
N ARG A 272 -4.94 4.95 -5.42
CA ARG A 272 -5.83 5.11 -4.26
C ARG A 272 -7.27 5.11 -4.72
N ALA A 273 -8.11 4.40 -4.00
CA ALA A 273 -9.55 4.46 -4.21
C ALA A 273 -10.26 4.61 -2.87
N SER A 274 -11.37 5.33 -2.87
CA SER A 274 -12.26 5.42 -1.73
C SER A 274 -13.69 5.49 -2.23
N PHE A 275 -14.60 4.85 -1.52
CA PHE A 275 -16.02 4.93 -1.79
C PHE A 275 -16.75 4.87 -0.47
N GLY A 276 -17.85 5.60 -0.36
CA GLY A 276 -18.63 5.52 0.86
C GLY A 276 -19.90 6.35 0.87
N TYR A 277 -20.65 6.09 1.92
CA TYR A 277 -21.88 6.75 2.29
C TYR A 277 -21.65 7.57 3.57
N GLU A 278 -22.10 8.81 3.56
CA GLU A 278 -21.88 9.78 4.62
C GLU A 278 -23.16 10.54 4.95
N ARG A 279 -23.78 10.25 6.10
CA ARG A 279 -25.03 10.88 6.58
C ARG A 279 -25.01 11.06 8.09
N ASN A 280 -25.52 12.19 8.58
CA ASN A 280 -25.68 12.47 10.02
C ASN A 280 -24.39 12.19 10.84
N ASN A 281 -23.23 12.60 10.30
CA ASN A 281 -21.90 12.35 10.87
C ASN A 281 -21.47 10.87 10.96
N MET A 282 -22.25 9.94 10.44
CA MET A 282 -21.85 8.55 10.25
C MET A 282 -21.32 8.34 8.84
N ILE A 283 -20.29 7.51 8.73
CA ILE A 283 -19.59 7.21 7.49
C ILE A 283 -19.42 5.70 7.40
N ILE A 284 -19.77 5.11 6.27
CA ILE A 284 -19.51 3.71 5.96
C ILE A 284 -18.84 3.69 4.59
N GLY A 285 -17.78 2.92 4.44
CA GLY A 285 -17.11 2.85 3.15
C GLY A 285 -15.89 1.96 3.15
N PHE A 286 -15.17 2.04 2.04
CA PHE A 286 -13.87 1.39 1.90
C PHE A 286 -12.79 2.36 1.42
N ASN A 287 -11.54 2.01 1.70
CA ASN A 287 -10.35 2.61 1.14
C ASN A 287 -9.45 1.52 0.57
N TYR A 288 -8.80 1.82 -0.54
CA TYR A 288 -7.73 1.03 -1.12
C TYR A 288 -6.54 1.94 -1.37
N ILE A 289 -5.34 1.51 -0.99
CA ILE A 289 -4.08 2.14 -1.36
C ILE A 289 -3.18 1.03 -1.87
N GLY A 290 -2.75 1.12 -3.12
CA GLY A 290 -1.83 0.18 -3.76
C GLY A 290 -0.63 0.94 -4.31
N ASN A 291 0.56 0.37 -4.16
CA ASN A 291 1.80 0.89 -4.71
C ASN A 291 2.50 -0.27 -5.43
N MET A 292 2.57 -0.16 -6.76
CA MET A 292 3.30 -1.07 -7.63
C MET A 292 4.63 -0.42 -7.98
N ARG A 293 5.73 -1.15 -7.85
CA ARG A 293 7.07 -0.65 -8.16
C ARG A 293 7.70 -1.59 -9.18
N GLY A 294 8.64 -1.06 -9.95
CA GLY A 294 9.27 -1.82 -11.02
C GLY A 294 10.73 -1.42 -11.20
N VAL A 295 11.59 -2.42 -11.37
CA VAL A 295 12.95 -2.23 -11.87
C VAL A 295 13.31 -3.40 -12.80
N THR A 296 13.93 -3.09 -13.94
CA THR A 296 14.47 -4.11 -14.86
C THR A 296 15.99 -4.13 -14.73
N VAL A 297 16.55 -5.30 -14.41
CA VAL A 297 17.98 -5.54 -14.24
C VAL A 297 18.36 -6.71 -15.12
N ASP A 298 19.22 -6.50 -16.12
CA ASP A 298 19.56 -7.54 -17.11
C ASP A 298 18.29 -8.13 -17.75
N ASN A 299 18.09 -9.43 -17.58
CA ASN A 299 16.95 -10.17 -18.09
C ASN A 299 15.81 -10.28 -17.07
N TYR A 300 15.89 -9.61 -15.93
CA TYR A 300 14.93 -9.75 -14.84
C TYR A 300 14.12 -8.48 -14.63
N GLN A 301 12.81 -8.63 -14.41
CA GLN A 301 11.95 -7.53 -13.98
C GLN A 301 11.41 -7.82 -12.58
N PHE A 302 11.85 -7.03 -11.60
CA PHE A 302 11.37 -7.09 -10.23
C PHE A 302 10.17 -6.15 -10.08
N ASN A 303 9.06 -6.70 -9.60
CA ASN A 303 7.78 -6.00 -9.44
C ASN A 303 7.23 -6.16 -8.01
N PRO A 304 7.85 -5.53 -6.99
CA PRO A 304 7.29 -5.54 -5.66
C PRO A 304 5.98 -4.75 -5.61
N PHE A 305 5.01 -5.27 -4.88
CA PHE A 305 3.67 -4.71 -4.79
C PHE A 305 3.21 -4.65 -3.33
N SER A 306 2.87 -3.45 -2.87
CA SER A 306 2.29 -3.21 -1.55
C SER A 306 0.85 -2.73 -1.71
N ALA A 307 -0.07 -3.23 -0.90
CA ALA A 307 -1.43 -2.70 -0.87
C ALA A 307 -2.09 -2.82 0.51
N ASN A 308 -2.97 -1.89 0.84
CA ASN A 308 -3.87 -1.94 1.99
C ASN A 308 -5.31 -1.72 1.51
N PHE A 309 -6.18 -2.65 1.85
CA PHE A 309 -7.63 -2.53 1.68
C PHE A 309 -8.29 -2.45 3.04
N ARG A 310 -9.26 -1.55 3.20
CA ARG A 310 -9.95 -1.30 4.47
C ARG A 310 -11.42 -1.06 4.24
N ILE A 311 -12.27 -1.75 4.98
CA ILE A 311 -13.70 -1.44 5.14
C ILE A 311 -13.89 -0.85 6.53
N PHE A 312 -14.65 0.24 6.63
CA PHE A 312 -14.77 0.96 7.90
C PHE A 312 -16.18 1.51 8.16
N VAL A 313 -16.47 1.66 9.45
CA VAL A 313 -17.55 2.49 9.96
C VAL A 313 -16.91 3.58 10.81
N ALA A 314 -17.32 4.83 10.61
CA ALA A 314 -16.81 5.96 11.36
C ALA A 314 -17.94 6.88 11.81
N LYS A 315 -17.72 7.59 12.92
CA LYS A 315 -18.63 8.61 13.43
C LYS A 315 -17.84 9.85 13.83
N ARG A 316 -18.33 11.02 13.43
CA ARG A 316 -17.81 12.31 13.93
C ARG A 316 -18.64 12.81 15.10
N PHE A 317 -17.95 13.25 16.15
CA PHE A 317 -18.51 13.75 17.39
C PHE A 317 -18.14 15.22 17.59
N GLY A 318 -19.16 16.09 17.57
CA GLY A 318 -19.17 17.46 18.11
C GLY A 318 -17.98 18.36 17.75
N LYS A 319 -17.90 19.54 18.37
CA LYS A 319 -16.61 20.26 18.50
C LYS A 319 -15.97 19.76 19.79
N PHE A 320 -14.94 18.93 19.68
CA PHE A 320 -14.21 18.47 20.86
C PHE A 320 -13.40 19.68 21.39
N GLY A 321 -13.73 20.20 22.57
CA GLY A 321 -12.96 21.27 23.22
C GLY A 321 -13.39 22.73 22.98
N SER A 322 -14.57 23.02 22.42
CA SER A 322 -15.12 24.39 22.50
C SER A 322 -15.76 24.58 23.87
N LYS A 323 -15.13 25.34 24.77
CA LYS A 323 -15.81 25.89 25.96
C LYS A 323 -17.16 26.45 25.50
N LYS A 324 -18.26 26.00 26.09
CA LYS A 324 -19.53 26.71 26.00
C LYS A 324 -19.27 28.08 26.62
N THR A 325 -19.16 29.13 25.81
CA THR A 325 -19.37 30.48 26.33
C THR A 325 -20.81 30.50 26.84
N LYS A 326 -20.97 30.44 28.17
CA LYS A 326 -22.23 30.82 28.82
C LYS A 326 -22.55 32.23 28.29
N LYS A 327 -23.73 32.39 27.70
CA LYS A 327 -24.35 33.71 27.64
C LYS A 327 -24.41 34.18 29.09
N VAL A 328 -23.69 35.24 29.41
CA VAL A 328 -24.05 36.09 30.54
C VAL A 328 -25.37 36.69 30.11
N GLU A 329 -26.44 36.31 30.80
CA GLU A 329 -27.67 37.09 30.77
C GLU A 329 -27.37 38.37 31.53
N ASP A 330 -27.45 39.49 30.83
CA ASP A 330 -27.44 40.82 31.45
C ASP A 330 -28.68 40.92 32.34
N GLY A 331 -28.43 41.17 33.63
CA GLY A 331 -29.41 41.67 34.60
C GLY A 331 -29.05 43.09 34.99
#